data_AF-A0A847I5Q4-F1
#
_entry.id   AF-A0A847I5Q4-F1
#
_cell.length_a   1.000
_cell.length_b   1.000
_cell.length_c   1.000
_cell.angle_alpha   90.00
_cell.angle_beta   90.00
_cell.angle_gamma   90.00
#
_symmetry.space_group_name_H-M   'P 1'
#
loop_
_entity.id
_entity.type
_entity.pdbx_description
1 polymer ?
#
loop_
_entity_poly.entity_id
_entity_poly.type
_entity_poly.pdbx_seq_one_letter_code
_entity_poly.pdbx_strand_id
1 'polypeptide(L)'
;MFYGSGGRRSSRGGGQAQLIILLAAALVAVLAPLAAQLLYLACSRRREFLADASSARFTRYPEGLASALEKISRQAGGQAEKNRVLAPLYIVNPLQEHAAFSLFSTHPKSSERIAILRRMGNAGYAAYEEAYRKIRGGACIGAGTLAKDEGASLRAPTAEPEPRASAVERAEAVERLLDTVLPLAVIQCACGARLKIPGNFKREQVACPRCGREHATPRAAASASADAASRPMTYVRKGQGWESFDCSCGHLIQLSPVFGAESVKCPKCRRKIAVTAKGESCVGP
;
A
#
# COMPACT_ATOMS: atom_id res chain seq x y z
N MET A 1 -42.85 9.11 -12.24
CA MET A 1 -44.26 8.88 -12.58
C MET A 1 -45.10 9.77 -11.66
N PHE A 2 -45.49 10.96 -12.12
CA PHE A 2 -46.43 11.83 -11.39
C PHE A 2 -47.80 11.63 -12.03
N TYR A 3 -48.71 10.92 -11.35
CA TYR A 3 -50.06 10.69 -11.83
C TYR A 3 -50.96 11.80 -11.28
N GLY A 4 -51.10 12.89 -12.03
CA GLY A 4 -52.02 13.97 -11.73
C GLY A 4 -53.44 13.59 -12.14
N SER A 5 -54.21 13.00 -11.22
CA SER A 5 -55.65 12.77 -11.42
C SER A 5 -56.42 14.07 -11.18
N GLY A 6 -56.72 14.78 -12.27
CA GLY A 6 -57.51 16.02 -12.28
C GLY A 6 -59.00 15.74 -12.10
N GLY A 7 -59.49 15.77 -10.86
CA GLY A 7 -60.91 15.74 -10.54
C GLY A 7 -61.54 17.14 -10.69
N ARG A 8 -62.22 17.39 -11.82
CA ARG A 8 -63.08 18.56 -12.01
C ARG A 8 -64.36 18.41 -11.18
N ARG A 9 -64.53 19.20 -10.11
CA ARG A 9 -65.85 19.52 -9.54
C ARG A 9 -66.01 21.02 -9.43
N SER A 10 -66.94 21.54 -10.22
CA SER A 10 -67.42 22.91 -10.18
C SER A 10 -68.36 23.10 -8.98
N SER A 11 -68.06 24.05 -8.11
CA SER A 11 -69.06 24.71 -7.28
C SER A 11 -68.52 26.07 -6.84
N ARG A 12 -69.27 27.11 -7.18
CA ARG A 12 -69.01 28.53 -6.90
C ARG A 12 -68.92 28.76 -5.38
N GLY A 13 -67.91 29.53 -4.97
CA GLY A 13 -67.70 29.96 -3.58
C GLY A 13 -66.48 29.31 -2.92
N GLY A 14 -65.27 29.66 -3.37
CA GLY A 14 -64.05 29.05 -2.82
C GLY A 14 -62.72 29.60 -3.34
N GLY A 15 -62.71 30.78 -3.98
CA GLY A 15 -61.47 31.36 -4.53
C GLY A 15 -60.38 31.53 -3.47
N GLN A 16 -60.76 31.90 -2.25
CA GLN A 16 -59.85 32.01 -1.11
C GLN A 16 -59.35 30.64 -0.63
N ALA A 17 -60.24 29.63 -0.52
CA ALA A 17 -59.85 28.28 -0.13
C ALA A 17 -58.90 27.63 -1.16
N GLN A 18 -59.16 27.84 -2.46
CA GLN A 18 -58.31 27.34 -3.53
C GLN A 18 -56.95 28.06 -3.57
N LEU A 19 -56.91 29.38 -3.30
CA LEU A 19 -55.66 30.13 -3.14
C LEU A 19 -54.85 29.66 -1.92
N ILE A 20 -55.49 29.40 -0.79
CA ILE A 20 -54.83 28.87 0.42
C ILE A 20 -54.23 27.49 0.15
N ILE A 21 -54.97 26.59 -0.51
CA ILE A 21 -54.47 25.26 -0.87
C ILE A 21 -53.28 25.37 -1.83
N LEU A 22 -53.34 26.28 -2.81
CA LEU A 22 -52.27 26.46 -3.80
C LEU A 22 -51.01 27.06 -3.16
N LEU A 23 -51.16 28.01 -2.23
CA LEU A 23 -50.05 28.55 -1.43
C LEU A 23 -49.44 27.49 -0.49
N ALA A 24 -50.27 26.70 0.17
CA ALA A 24 -49.80 25.59 1.02
C ALA A 24 -49.06 24.53 0.19
N ALA A 25 -49.57 24.18 -0.99
CA ALA A 25 -48.91 23.25 -1.90
C ALA A 25 -47.56 23.80 -2.40
N ALA A 26 -47.49 25.09 -2.73
CA ALA A 26 -46.23 25.75 -3.12
C ALA A 26 -45.22 25.76 -1.97
N LEU A 27 -45.66 26.03 -0.74
CA LEU A 27 -44.81 25.99 0.44
C LEU A 27 -44.26 24.58 0.69
N VAL A 28 -45.11 23.55 0.64
CA VAL A 28 -44.69 22.16 0.79
C VAL A 28 -43.75 21.73 -0.34
N ALA A 29 -43.99 22.16 -1.57
CA ALA A 29 -43.12 21.85 -2.71
C ALA A 29 -41.68 22.36 -2.53
N VAL A 30 -41.49 23.46 -1.81
CA VAL A 30 -40.16 24.02 -1.48
C VAL A 30 -39.58 23.41 -0.20
N LEU A 31 -40.39 23.25 0.85
CA LEU A 31 -39.91 22.77 2.15
C LEU A 31 -39.64 21.26 2.18
N ALA A 32 -40.44 20.45 1.46
CA ALA A 32 -40.28 19.00 1.43
C ALA A 32 -38.89 18.53 0.94
N PRO A 33 -38.33 19.02 -0.19
CA PRO A 33 -37.01 18.60 -0.62
C PRO A 33 -35.89 19.04 0.34
N LEU A 34 -36.02 20.22 0.96
CA LEU A 34 -35.07 20.68 1.99
C LEU A 34 -35.09 19.77 3.22
N ALA A 35 -36.29 19.43 3.70
CA ALA A 35 -36.45 18.49 4.82
C ALA A 35 -35.89 17.10 4.48
N ALA A 36 -36.14 16.60 3.27
CA ALA A 36 -35.61 15.32 2.80
C ALA A 36 -34.08 15.31 2.75
N GLN A 37 -33.45 16.39 2.29
CA GLN A 37 -31.99 16.51 2.29
C GLN A 37 -31.41 16.52 3.71
N LEU A 38 -32.02 17.26 4.63
CA LEU A 38 -31.59 17.29 6.03
C LEU A 38 -31.73 15.93 6.70
N LEU A 39 -32.83 15.21 6.44
CA LEU A 39 -33.05 13.85 6.93
C LEU A 39 -32.00 12.89 6.35
N TYR A 40 -31.72 12.96 5.05
CA TYR A 40 -30.68 12.15 4.39
C TYR A 40 -29.31 12.37 5.03
N LEU A 41 -28.91 13.62 5.23
CA LEU A 41 -27.64 13.97 5.88
C LEU A 41 -27.60 13.51 7.35
N ALA A 42 -28.71 13.65 8.08
CA ALA A 42 -28.82 13.18 9.46
C ALA A 42 -28.69 11.65 9.56
N CYS A 43 -29.35 10.91 8.67
CA CYS A 43 -29.24 9.45 8.56
C CYS A 43 -27.82 9.02 8.18
N SER A 44 -27.18 9.70 7.22
CA SER A 44 -25.79 9.46 6.84
C SER A 44 -24.85 9.61 8.04
N ARG A 45 -24.95 10.73 8.77
CA ARG A 45 -24.13 10.95 9.98
C ARG A 45 -24.40 9.91 11.07
N ARG A 46 -25.64 9.48 11.27
CA ARG A 46 -25.98 8.45 12.26
C ARG A 46 -25.37 7.09 11.91
N ARG A 47 -25.32 6.74 10.62
CA ARG A 47 -24.66 5.51 10.15
C ARG A 47 -23.16 5.50 10.46
N GLU A 48 -22.49 6.64 10.34
CA GLU A 48 -21.06 6.75 10.67
C GLU A 48 -20.79 6.45 12.16
N PHE A 49 -21.59 7.01 13.07
CA PHE A 49 -21.44 6.72 14.51
C PHE A 49 -21.76 5.26 14.86
N LEU A 50 -22.73 4.65 14.17
CA LEU A 50 -23.06 3.24 14.36
C LEU A 50 -21.93 2.34 13.84
N ALA A 51 -21.31 2.71 12.72
CA ALA A 51 -20.15 2.02 12.19
C ALA A 51 -18.98 2.06 13.18
N ASP A 52 -18.68 3.24 13.75
CA ASP A 52 -17.65 3.39 14.80
C ASP A 52 -17.92 2.51 16.01
N ALA A 53 -19.17 2.52 16.52
CA ALA A 53 -19.57 1.71 17.66
C ALA A 53 -19.42 0.21 17.38
N SER A 54 -19.84 -0.23 16.19
CA SER A 54 -19.74 -1.62 15.75
C SER A 54 -18.28 -2.05 15.59
N SER A 55 -17.46 -1.21 14.96
CA SER A 55 -16.03 -1.46 14.79
C SER A 55 -15.29 -1.52 16.12
N ALA A 56 -15.60 -0.62 17.06
CA ALA A 56 -15.04 -0.65 18.41
C ALA A 56 -15.42 -1.94 19.14
N ARG A 57 -16.68 -2.39 19.00
CA ARG A 57 -17.16 -3.65 19.59
C ARG A 57 -16.49 -4.88 18.99
N PHE A 58 -16.37 -4.97 17.67
CA PHE A 58 -15.76 -6.12 17.01
C PHE A 58 -14.25 -6.21 17.22
N THR A 59 -13.55 -5.08 17.10
CA THR A 59 -12.08 -5.04 17.28
C THR A 59 -11.68 -5.10 18.75
N ARG A 60 -12.61 -4.76 19.65
CA ARG A 60 -12.40 -4.58 21.08
C ARG A 60 -11.28 -3.56 21.39
N TYR A 61 -10.93 -2.69 20.45
CA TYR A 61 -9.78 -1.79 20.58
C TYR A 61 -10.10 -0.35 20.15
N PRO A 62 -10.89 0.39 20.95
CA PRO A 62 -11.37 1.73 20.61
C PRO A 62 -10.23 2.76 20.49
N GLU A 63 -9.18 2.65 21.31
CA GLU A 63 -8.04 3.57 21.23
C GLU A 63 -7.25 3.40 19.92
N GLY A 64 -7.09 2.17 19.45
CA GLY A 64 -6.50 1.90 18.14
C GLY A 64 -7.30 2.51 17.00
N LEU A 65 -8.63 2.41 17.07
CA LEU A 65 -9.54 3.01 16.08
C LEU A 65 -9.44 4.55 16.10
N ALA A 66 -9.38 5.15 17.29
CA ALA A 66 -9.18 6.60 17.45
C ALA A 66 -7.84 7.06 16.85
N SER A 67 -6.75 6.34 17.12
CA SER A 67 -5.42 6.61 16.55
C SER A 67 -5.40 6.48 15.03
N ALA A 68 -6.05 5.44 14.48
CA ALA A 68 -6.18 5.26 13.04
C ALA A 68 -6.94 6.42 12.39
N LEU A 69 -8.09 6.79 12.97
CA LEU A 69 -8.89 7.90 12.45
C LEU A 69 -8.14 9.24 12.54
N GLU A 70 -7.37 9.46 13.60
CA GLU A 70 -6.51 10.63 13.73
C GLU A 70 -5.46 10.68 12.60
N LYS A 71 -4.77 9.57 12.32
CA LYS A 71 -3.79 9.48 11.22
C LYS A 71 -4.42 9.78 9.86
N ILE A 72 -5.58 9.17 9.58
CA ILE A 72 -6.30 9.39 8.32
C ILE A 72 -6.74 10.85 8.20
N SER A 73 -7.25 11.45 9.28
CA SER A 73 -7.71 12.85 9.28
C SER A 73 -6.58 13.84 9.00
N ARG A 74 -5.36 13.57 9.47
CA ARG A 74 -4.17 14.40 9.21
C ARG A 74 -3.72 14.32 7.75
N GLN A 75 -3.86 13.16 7.11
CA GLN A 75 -3.45 12.96 5.71
C GLN A 75 -4.50 13.43 4.69
N ALA A 76 -5.77 13.50 5.09
CA ALA A 76 -6.89 13.87 4.22
C ALA A 76 -6.83 15.31 3.67
N GLY A 77 -6.07 16.22 4.29
CA GLY A 77 -5.92 17.60 3.81
C GLY A 77 -5.01 17.75 2.57
N GLY A 78 -4.21 16.73 2.24
CA GLY A 78 -3.08 16.87 1.31
C GLY A 78 -3.31 16.46 -0.14
N GLN A 79 -4.40 15.76 -0.51
CA GLN A 79 -4.50 15.15 -1.85
C GLN A 79 -5.87 15.22 -2.54
N ALA A 80 -5.77 15.47 -3.86
CA ALA A 80 -6.72 15.27 -4.96
C ALA A 80 -7.88 16.26 -5.12
N GLU A 81 -8.26 16.45 -6.40
CA GLU A 81 -9.46 17.16 -6.83
C GLU A 81 -10.69 16.65 -6.09
N LYS A 82 -11.29 17.52 -5.27
CA LYS A 82 -12.36 17.17 -4.35
C LYS A 82 -13.69 17.08 -5.11
N ASN A 83 -14.02 15.92 -5.66
CA ASN A 83 -15.32 15.71 -6.30
C ASN A 83 -16.44 15.54 -5.23
N ARG A 84 -17.39 16.48 -5.21
CA ARG A 84 -18.53 16.48 -4.28
C ARG A 84 -19.40 15.23 -4.39
N VAL A 85 -19.49 14.63 -5.58
CA VAL A 85 -20.29 13.41 -5.82
C VAL A 85 -19.68 12.19 -5.12
N LEU A 86 -18.35 12.14 -5.06
CA LEU A 86 -17.62 11.03 -4.42
C LEU A 86 -17.48 11.23 -2.91
N ALA A 87 -17.82 12.40 -2.36
CA ALA A 87 -17.65 12.72 -0.94
C ALA A 87 -18.19 11.65 0.04
N PRO A 88 -19.34 10.97 -0.20
CA PRO A 88 -19.84 9.91 0.69
C PRO A 88 -19.01 8.61 0.69
N LEU A 89 -18.09 8.43 -0.26
CA LEU A 89 -17.22 7.25 -0.33
C LEU A 89 -15.93 7.42 0.49
N TYR A 90 -15.62 8.64 0.93
CA TYR A 90 -14.42 8.91 1.71
C TYR A 90 -14.62 8.63 3.19
N ILE A 91 -13.57 8.10 3.83
CA ILE A 91 -13.55 7.86 5.28
C ILE A 91 -13.57 9.17 6.07
N VAL A 92 -12.90 10.20 5.53
CA VAL A 92 -12.86 11.56 6.07
C VAL A 92 -13.38 12.51 5.00
N ASN A 93 -14.27 13.42 5.38
CA ASN A 93 -14.88 14.36 4.44
C ASN A 93 -13.80 15.26 3.79
N PRO A 94 -13.57 15.18 2.46
CA PRO A 94 -12.55 15.98 1.79
C PRO A 94 -12.89 17.47 1.77
N LEU A 95 -14.17 17.82 1.95
CA LEU A 95 -14.69 19.19 1.95
C LEU A 95 -14.70 19.83 3.35
N GLN A 96 -14.15 19.15 4.36
CA GLN A 96 -14.20 19.58 5.77
C GLN A 96 -13.52 20.94 6.00
N GLU A 97 -12.54 21.33 5.20
CA GLU A 97 -11.87 22.63 5.29
C GLU A 97 -12.72 23.82 4.78
N HIS A 98 -13.71 23.58 3.93
CA HIS A 98 -14.56 24.65 3.36
C HIS A 98 -15.95 24.73 4.01
N ALA A 99 -16.25 23.86 4.98
CA ALA A 99 -17.56 23.79 5.60
C ALA A 99 -17.69 24.81 6.74
N ALA A 100 -17.91 26.08 6.39
CA ALA A 100 -18.42 27.09 7.33
C ALA A 100 -19.78 26.69 7.96
N PHE A 101 -20.48 25.71 7.38
CA PHE A 101 -21.76 25.18 7.86
C PHE A 101 -21.68 23.68 8.15
N SER A 102 -21.61 23.31 9.43
CA SER A 102 -21.65 21.92 9.91
C SER A 102 -22.90 21.14 9.48
N LEU A 103 -23.96 21.85 9.12
CA LEU A 103 -25.28 21.29 8.79
C LEU A 103 -25.30 20.53 7.46
N PHE A 104 -24.49 20.93 6.48
CA PHE A 104 -24.43 20.31 5.14
C PHE A 104 -23.30 19.29 4.98
N SER A 105 -22.60 18.93 6.06
CA SER A 105 -21.56 17.90 6.01
C SER A 105 -22.17 16.49 5.90
N THR A 106 -21.67 15.70 4.95
CA THR A 106 -22.06 14.29 4.72
C THR A 106 -21.58 13.35 5.83
N HIS A 107 -20.45 13.69 6.47
CA HIS A 107 -19.90 12.99 7.64
C HIS A 107 -19.88 13.91 8.87
N PRO A 108 -19.97 13.36 10.09
CA PRO A 108 -19.70 14.12 11.30
C PRO A 108 -18.21 14.52 11.38
N LYS A 109 -17.90 15.50 12.23
CA LYS A 109 -16.50 15.95 12.40
C LYS A 109 -15.63 14.80 12.92
N SER A 110 -14.46 14.63 12.34
CA SER A 110 -13.54 13.54 12.72
C SER A 110 -13.08 13.68 14.17
N SER A 111 -12.93 14.92 14.66
CA SER A 111 -12.59 15.21 16.06
C SER A 111 -13.65 14.71 17.06
N GLU A 112 -14.94 14.81 16.73
CA GLU A 112 -16.03 14.31 17.57
C GLU A 112 -15.96 12.77 17.67
N ARG A 113 -15.77 12.09 16.53
CA ARG A 113 -15.63 10.62 16.49
C ARG A 113 -14.44 10.14 17.30
N ILE A 114 -13.27 10.78 17.13
CA ILE A 114 -12.05 10.47 17.90
C ILE A 114 -12.31 10.67 19.40
N ALA A 115 -12.95 11.78 19.78
CA ALA A 115 -13.25 12.07 21.18
C ALA A 115 -14.21 11.05 21.80
N ILE A 116 -15.20 10.54 21.05
CA ILE A 116 -16.11 9.50 21.52
C ILE A 116 -15.35 8.21 21.77
N LEU A 117 -14.55 7.76 20.78
CA LEU A 117 -13.80 6.51 20.87
C LEU A 117 -12.80 6.51 22.04
N ARG A 118 -12.08 7.61 22.26
CA ARG A 118 -11.13 7.76 23.38
C ARG A 118 -11.79 7.75 24.76
N ARG A 119 -13.08 8.07 24.85
CA ARG A 119 -13.83 8.11 26.12
C ARG A 119 -14.50 6.77 26.45
N MET A 120 -14.38 5.77 25.58
CA MET A 120 -14.93 4.45 25.85
C MET A 120 -14.12 3.73 26.94
N GLY A 121 -14.79 3.33 28.02
CA GLY A 121 -14.17 2.51 29.07
C GLY A 121 -14.16 1.01 28.77
N ASN A 122 -15.01 0.54 27.86
CA ASN A 122 -15.08 -0.84 27.40
C ASN A 122 -15.53 -0.87 25.92
N ALA A 123 -15.55 -2.06 25.30
CA ALA A 123 -15.93 -2.23 23.90
C ALA A 123 -17.43 -2.53 23.69
N GLY A 124 -18.30 -2.18 24.65
CA GLY A 124 -19.75 -2.31 24.54
C GLY A 124 -20.42 -1.15 23.81
N TYR A 125 -21.62 -1.40 23.27
CA TYR A 125 -22.48 -0.34 22.72
C TYR A 125 -22.95 0.65 23.79
N ALA A 126 -23.15 0.19 25.04
CA ALA A 126 -23.54 1.05 26.15
C ALA A 126 -22.45 2.09 26.48
N ALA A 127 -21.18 1.69 26.50
CA ALA A 127 -20.06 2.61 26.73
C ALA A 127 -19.91 3.61 25.59
N TYR A 128 -20.13 3.18 24.34
CA TYR A 128 -20.12 4.08 23.19
C TYR A 128 -21.25 5.12 23.28
N GLU A 129 -22.48 4.69 23.57
CA GLU A 129 -23.66 5.54 23.72
C GLU A 129 -23.47 6.57 24.85
N GLU A 130 -22.87 6.17 25.97
CA GLU A 130 -22.55 7.08 27.08
C GLU A 130 -21.52 8.14 26.65
N ALA A 131 -20.44 7.74 25.98
CA ALA A 131 -19.44 8.66 25.45
C ALA A 131 -20.03 9.60 24.39
N TYR A 132 -20.89 9.10 23.51
CA TYR A 132 -21.62 9.87 22.51
C TYR A 132 -22.51 10.94 23.15
N ARG A 133 -23.30 10.57 24.15
CA ARG A 133 -24.22 11.47 24.85
C ARG A 133 -23.48 12.61 25.53
N LYS A 134 -22.30 12.35 26.11
CA LYS A 134 -21.45 13.38 26.74
C LYS A 134 -20.90 14.41 25.74
N ILE A 135 -20.64 14.01 24.49
CA ILE A 135 -20.03 14.91 23.50
C ILE A 135 -21.07 15.66 22.67
N ARG A 136 -22.07 14.96 22.14
CA ARG A 136 -22.98 15.51 21.13
C ARG A 136 -24.42 15.67 21.62
N GLY A 137 -24.78 15.02 22.73
CA GLY A 137 -26.15 14.95 23.22
C GLY A 137 -27.04 14.04 22.36
N GLY A 138 -28.12 13.54 22.96
CA GLY A 138 -29.06 12.62 22.31
C GLY A 138 -28.62 11.16 22.34
N ALA A 139 -29.15 10.38 21.38
CA ALA A 139 -28.89 8.95 21.27
C ALA A 139 -28.59 8.52 19.83
N CYS A 140 -27.57 7.69 19.65
CA CYS A 140 -27.19 7.19 18.33
C CYS A 140 -27.57 5.71 18.15
N ILE A 141 -27.52 4.91 19.21
CA ILE A 141 -27.84 3.48 19.19
C ILE A 141 -29.31 3.27 19.59
N GLY A 142 -29.95 2.24 19.02
CA GLY A 142 -31.34 1.90 19.34
C GLY A 142 -31.48 1.25 20.71
N ALA A 143 -32.57 1.56 21.43
CA ALA A 143 -32.84 1.03 22.77
C ALA A 143 -32.81 -0.50 22.84
N GLY A 144 -33.33 -1.19 21.82
CA GLY A 144 -33.31 -2.66 21.75
C GLY A 144 -31.91 -3.26 21.60
N THR A 145 -30.97 -2.54 20.97
CA THR A 145 -29.57 -2.96 20.86
C THR A 145 -28.83 -2.74 22.18
N LEU A 146 -29.11 -1.64 22.87
CA LEU A 146 -28.55 -1.34 24.20
C LEU A 146 -29.02 -2.35 25.25
N ALA A 147 -30.29 -2.74 25.21
CA ALA A 147 -30.85 -3.72 26.14
C ALA A 147 -30.20 -5.12 26.03
N LYS A 148 -29.61 -5.45 24.88
CA LYS A 148 -28.93 -6.73 24.61
C LYS A 148 -27.40 -6.59 24.64
N ASP A 149 -26.88 -5.44 25.08
CA ASP A 149 -25.45 -5.18 25.06
C ASP A 149 -24.78 -5.83 26.28
N GLU A 150 -24.13 -6.96 26.03
CA GLU A 150 -23.14 -7.50 26.95
C GLU A 150 -21.81 -6.82 26.66
N GLY A 151 -21.37 -5.96 27.59
CA GLY A 151 -20.14 -5.18 27.43
C GLY A 151 -18.95 -6.09 27.11
N ALA A 152 -18.13 -5.68 26.13
CA ALA A 152 -16.96 -6.44 25.72
C ALA A 152 -15.68 -5.90 26.39
N SER A 153 -14.80 -6.81 26.82
CA SER A 153 -13.49 -6.46 27.37
C SER A 153 -12.61 -5.80 26.30
N LEU A 154 -11.75 -4.86 26.71
CA LEU A 154 -10.78 -4.26 25.81
C LEU A 154 -9.69 -5.26 25.42
N ARG A 155 -9.33 -5.27 24.13
CA ARG A 155 -8.18 -6.01 23.59
C ARG A 155 -6.94 -5.14 23.74
N ALA A 156 -5.88 -5.72 24.29
CA ALA A 156 -4.58 -5.04 24.40
C ALA A 156 -3.99 -4.75 22.99
N PRO A 157 -3.21 -3.66 22.84
CA PRO A 157 -2.44 -3.43 21.63
C PRO A 157 -1.54 -4.62 21.32
N THR A 158 -1.62 -5.14 20.10
CA THR A 158 -0.64 -6.06 19.57
C THR A 158 0.40 -5.22 18.83
N ALA A 159 1.67 -5.31 19.22
CA ALA A 159 2.74 -4.76 18.41
C ALA A 159 2.83 -5.59 17.13
N GLU A 160 2.44 -5.01 16.00
CA GLU A 160 2.88 -5.55 14.72
C GLU A 160 4.39 -5.34 14.63
N PRO A 161 5.16 -6.35 14.19
CA PRO A 161 6.58 -6.15 13.92
C PRO A 161 6.65 -5.03 12.87
N GLU A 162 7.14 -3.86 13.25
CA GLU A 162 7.10 -2.70 12.37
C GLU A 162 7.82 -3.03 11.07
N PRO A 163 7.14 -3.07 9.91
CA PRO A 163 7.84 -2.96 8.64
C PRO A 163 8.05 -1.46 8.41
N ARG A 164 8.74 -0.80 9.35
CA ARG A 164 9.34 0.50 9.05
C ARG A 164 10.66 0.23 8.36
N ALA A 165 10.56 -0.40 7.20
CA ALA A 165 11.52 -0.12 6.17
C ALA A 165 11.53 1.41 6.01
N SER A 166 12.67 2.00 6.36
CA SER A 166 12.93 3.43 6.14
C SER A 166 12.52 3.79 4.70
N ALA A 167 12.23 5.06 4.44
CA ALA A 167 11.95 5.49 3.06
C ALA A 167 13.07 5.02 2.10
N VAL A 168 14.31 4.89 2.62
CA VAL A 168 15.48 4.31 1.97
C VAL A 168 15.28 2.82 1.67
N GLU A 169 14.95 1.98 2.66
CA GLU A 169 14.72 0.55 2.44
C GLU A 169 13.56 0.25 1.47
N ARG A 170 12.52 1.10 1.45
CA ARG A 170 11.45 1.01 0.46
C ARG A 170 11.92 1.37 -0.95
N ALA A 171 12.75 2.40 -1.08
CA ALA A 171 13.37 2.76 -2.35
C ALA A 171 14.28 1.63 -2.86
N GLU A 172 15.12 1.06 -1.99
CA GLU A 172 15.99 -0.07 -2.31
C GLU A 172 15.21 -1.33 -2.68
N ALA A 173 14.10 -1.62 -2.00
CA ALA A 173 13.24 -2.76 -2.34
C ALA A 173 12.58 -2.59 -3.71
N VAL A 174 12.13 -1.37 -4.05
CA VAL A 174 11.57 -1.04 -5.36
C VAL A 174 12.64 -1.17 -6.45
N GLU A 175 13.85 -0.68 -6.19
CA GLU A 175 14.99 -0.79 -7.11
C GLU A 175 15.36 -2.25 -7.38
N ARG A 176 15.48 -3.09 -6.34
CA ARG A 176 15.72 -4.53 -6.49
C ARG A 176 14.63 -5.24 -7.28
N LEU A 177 13.37 -4.83 -7.08
CA LEU A 177 12.24 -5.42 -7.79
C LEU A 177 12.24 -4.99 -9.26
N LEU A 178 12.57 -3.73 -9.56
CA LEU A 178 12.78 -3.22 -10.91
C LEU A 178 13.93 -3.97 -11.61
N ASP A 179 15.04 -4.21 -10.94
CA ASP A 179 16.17 -4.99 -11.48
C ASP A 179 15.79 -6.44 -11.78
N THR A 180 14.86 -7.01 -11.01
CA THR A 180 14.38 -8.39 -11.20
C THR A 180 13.39 -8.49 -12.36
N VAL A 181 12.48 -7.52 -12.49
CA VAL A 181 11.41 -7.52 -13.51
C VAL A 181 11.94 -7.04 -14.87
N LEU A 182 12.90 -6.11 -14.86
CA LEU A 182 13.53 -5.54 -16.04
C LEU A 182 15.05 -5.57 -15.86
N PRO A 183 15.73 -6.71 -16.04
CA PRO A 183 17.17 -6.79 -15.90
C PRO A 183 17.81 -5.89 -16.96
N LEU A 184 18.19 -4.68 -16.57
CA LEU A 184 18.88 -3.71 -17.41
C LEU A 184 20.35 -3.78 -17.07
N ALA A 185 21.15 -4.34 -17.96
CA ALA A 185 22.59 -4.22 -17.84
C ALA A 185 23.03 -2.82 -18.24
N VAL A 186 23.85 -2.20 -17.41
CA VAL A 186 24.43 -0.89 -17.69
C VAL A 186 25.87 -1.08 -18.15
N ILE A 187 26.15 -0.77 -19.42
CA ILE A 187 27.51 -0.75 -19.96
C ILE A 187 28.03 0.69 -19.92
N GLN A 188 29.16 0.90 -19.27
CA GLN A 188 29.87 2.17 -19.28
C GLN A 188 30.88 2.19 -20.44
N CYS A 189 30.72 3.13 -21.36
CA CYS A 189 31.68 3.34 -22.44
C CYS A 189 32.79 4.31 -21.99
N ALA A 190 34.02 4.12 -22.45
CA ALA A 190 35.15 5.02 -22.16
C ALA A 190 34.91 6.47 -22.65
N CYS A 191 33.99 6.69 -23.60
CA CYS A 191 33.59 8.03 -24.03
C CYS A 191 32.60 8.72 -23.06
N GLY A 192 32.27 8.09 -21.93
CA GLY A 192 31.37 8.60 -20.89
C GLY A 192 29.88 8.29 -21.10
N ALA A 193 29.50 7.61 -22.18
CA ALA A 193 28.11 7.19 -22.40
C ALA A 193 27.73 5.99 -21.50
N ARG A 194 26.52 6.01 -20.93
CA ARG A 194 25.92 4.90 -20.18
C ARG A 194 24.83 4.23 -21.02
N LEU A 195 25.08 3.01 -21.49
CA LEU A 195 24.13 2.23 -22.29
C LEU A 195 23.31 1.32 -21.38
N LYS A 196 21.98 1.48 -21.36
CA LYS A 196 21.05 0.57 -20.67
C LYS A 196 20.52 -0.46 -21.66
N ILE A 197 20.86 -1.72 -21.45
CA ILE A 197 20.53 -2.82 -22.36
C ILE A 197 19.68 -3.84 -21.61
N PRO A 198 18.46 -4.16 -22.09
CA PRO A 198 17.64 -5.17 -21.43
C PRO A 198 18.26 -6.57 -21.59
N GLY A 199 18.09 -7.44 -20.60
CA GLY A 199 18.70 -8.78 -20.57
C GLY A 199 18.25 -9.69 -21.72
N ASN A 200 17.13 -9.37 -22.36
CA ASN A 200 16.60 -10.07 -23.54
C ASN A 200 17.09 -9.51 -24.89
N PHE A 201 18.11 -8.65 -24.89
CA PHE A 201 18.64 -8.05 -26.11
C PHE A 201 19.20 -9.12 -27.06
N LYS A 202 18.73 -9.13 -28.31
CA LYS A 202 18.97 -10.22 -29.27
C LYS A 202 20.37 -10.22 -29.90
N ARG A 203 21.02 -9.05 -29.99
CA ARG A 203 22.34 -8.92 -30.64
C ARG A 203 23.45 -9.17 -29.61
N GLU A 204 24.55 -9.73 -30.07
CA GLU A 204 25.72 -10.01 -29.23
C GLU A 204 26.54 -8.76 -28.92
N GLN A 205 26.40 -7.72 -29.75
CA GLN A 205 27.13 -6.47 -29.63
C GLN A 205 26.20 -5.27 -29.84
N VAL A 206 26.51 -4.17 -29.15
CA VAL A 206 25.85 -2.87 -29.33
C VAL A 206 26.91 -1.79 -29.54
N ALA A 207 26.71 -0.95 -30.55
CA ALA A 207 27.58 0.20 -30.80
C ALA A 207 27.17 1.38 -29.91
N CYS A 208 28.15 2.07 -29.34
CA CYS A 208 27.92 3.30 -28.60
C CYS A 208 27.45 4.41 -29.56
N PRO A 209 26.30 5.06 -29.33
CA PRO A 209 25.80 6.13 -30.21
C PRO A 209 26.68 7.39 -30.20
N ARG A 210 27.58 7.53 -29.21
CA ARG A 210 28.46 8.69 -29.06
C ARG A 210 29.81 8.53 -29.76
N CYS A 211 30.37 7.31 -29.81
CA CYS A 211 31.73 7.09 -30.33
C CYS A 211 31.85 5.90 -31.29
N GLY A 212 30.76 5.18 -31.56
CA GLY A 212 30.74 4.02 -32.45
C GLY A 212 31.38 2.75 -31.89
N ARG A 213 32.04 2.80 -30.71
CA ARG A 213 32.69 1.63 -30.09
C ARG A 213 31.69 0.52 -29.81
N GLU A 214 32.03 -0.69 -30.23
CA GLU A 214 31.22 -1.89 -29.99
C GLU A 214 31.43 -2.43 -28.58
N HIS A 215 30.33 -2.83 -27.94
CA HIS A 215 30.30 -3.39 -26.60
C HIS A 215 29.55 -4.72 -26.60
N ALA A 216 30.13 -5.74 -25.95
CA ALA A 216 29.49 -7.04 -25.77
C ALA A 216 28.25 -6.92 -24.86
N THR A 217 27.15 -7.56 -25.27
CA THR A 217 25.90 -7.53 -24.52
C THR A 217 25.93 -8.56 -23.38
N PRO A 218 25.04 -8.46 -22.37
CA PRO A 218 25.10 -9.28 -21.15
C PRO A 218 24.97 -10.78 -21.44
N ARG A 219 24.19 -11.12 -22.48
CA ARG A 219 24.03 -12.48 -22.97
C ARG A 219 25.35 -13.04 -23.53
N ALA A 220 26.08 -12.23 -24.30
CA ALA A 220 27.39 -12.58 -24.85
C ALA A 220 28.49 -12.66 -23.78
N ALA A 221 28.44 -11.78 -22.77
CA ALA A 221 29.35 -11.83 -21.63
C ALA A 221 29.10 -13.07 -20.74
N ALA A 222 27.84 -13.44 -20.53
CA ALA A 222 27.47 -14.65 -19.80
C ALA A 222 27.90 -15.92 -20.55
N SER A 223 27.68 -16.01 -21.87
CA SER A 223 28.12 -17.16 -22.68
C SER A 223 29.63 -17.29 -22.79
N ALA A 224 30.36 -16.17 -22.95
CA ALA A 224 31.83 -16.18 -22.97
C ALA A 224 32.43 -16.68 -21.63
N SER A 225 31.80 -16.33 -20.51
CA SER A 225 32.21 -16.84 -19.19
C SER A 225 31.87 -18.32 -18.96
N ALA A 226 30.80 -18.82 -19.60
CA ALA A 226 30.41 -20.23 -19.55
C ALA A 226 31.34 -21.11 -20.41
N ASP A 227 31.76 -20.65 -21.58
CA ASP A 227 32.72 -21.35 -22.43
C ASP A 227 34.13 -21.36 -21.83
N ALA A 228 34.52 -20.29 -21.13
CA ALA A 228 35.74 -20.29 -20.31
C ALA A 228 35.64 -21.23 -19.08
N ALA A 229 34.42 -21.60 -18.66
CA ALA A 229 34.11 -22.50 -17.53
C ALA A 229 33.97 -23.99 -17.93
N SER A 230 33.88 -24.34 -19.22
CA SER A 230 33.78 -25.75 -19.70
C SER A 230 35.12 -26.47 -19.97
N ARG A 231 36.23 -25.76 -20.20
CA ARG A 231 37.57 -26.38 -20.40
C ARG A 231 38.20 -26.97 -19.12
N PRO A 232 38.60 -28.26 -19.05
CA PRO A 232 39.23 -28.81 -17.86
C PRO A 232 40.49 -28.02 -17.47
N MET A 233 40.65 -27.70 -16.18
CA MET A 233 41.79 -26.97 -15.65
C MET A 233 42.46 -27.80 -14.56
N THR A 234 43.79 -27.95 -14.69
CA THR A 234 44.64 -28.69 -13.74
C THR A 234 45.70 -27.72 -13.19
N TYR A 235 45.88 -27.72 -11.88
CA TYR A 235 46.93 -26.96 -11.20
C TYR A 235 47.93 -27.91 -10.55
N VAL A 236 49.21 -27.71 -10.86
CA VAL A 236 50.32 -28.49 -10.27
C VAL A 236 50.91 -27.67 -9.12
N ARG A 237 50.91 -28.21 -7.90
CA ARG A 237 51.53 -27.53 -6.75
C ARG A 237 53.04 -27.39 -6.95
N LYS A 238 53.62 -26.25 -6.57
CA LYS A 238 55.07 -25.99 -6.74
C LYS A 238 55.88 -26.31 -5.47
N GLY A 239 55.24 -26.27 -4.29
CA GLY A 239 55.80 -26.53 -2.98
C GLY A 239 54.75 -26.83 -1.91
N GLN A 240 55.21 -26.92 -0.65
CA GLN A 240 54.39 -27.30 0.51
C GLN A 240 53.84 -26.10 1.30
N GLY A 241 54.06 -24.87 0.83
CA GLY A 241 53.56 -23.64 1.45
C GLY A 241 52.16 -23.22 0.97
N TRP A 242 51.74 -22.03 1.39
CA TRP A 242 50.57 -21.36 0.83
C TRP A 242 50.83 -21.01 -0.63
N GLU A 243 49.90 -21.39 -1.51
CA GLU A 243 49.99 -21.09 -2.94
C GLU A 243 48.71 -20.43 -3.41
N SER A 244 48.84 -19.45 -4.30
CA SER A 244 47.71 -18.81 -4.96
C SER A 244 47.81 -18.99 -6.47
N PHE A 245 46.69 -19.30 -7.11
CA PHE A 245 46.60 -19.37 -8.56
C PHE A 245 45.26 -18.84 -9.07
N ASP A 246 45.26 -18.34 -10.30
CA ASP A 246 44.06 -17.77 -10.91
C ASP A 246 43.22 -18.85 -11.59
N CYS A 247 41.92 -18.85 -11.31
CA CYS A 247 40.94 -19.61 -12.07
C CYS A 247 40.69 -18.93 -13.42
N SER A 248 40.28 -19.69 -14.46
CA SER A 248 39.90 -19.14 -15.78
C SER A 248 38.79 -18.08 -15.75
N CYS A 249 38.00 -18.02 -14.68
CA CYS A 249 37.00 -16.98 -14.44
C CYS A 249 37.58 -15.68 -13.83
N GLY A 250 38.91 -15.60 -13.70
CA GLY A 250 39.64 -14.48 -13.10
C GLY A 250 39.54 -14.39 -11.57
N HIS A 251 39.16 -15.48 -10.89
CA HIS A 251 39.08 -15.53 -9.42
C HIS A 251 40.34 -16.20 -8.86
N LEU A 252 40.99 -15.55 -7.89
CA LEU A 252 42.20 -16.05 -7.25
C LEU A 252 41.84 -17.09 -6.18
N ILE A 253 42.41 -18.29 -6.28
CA ILE A 253 42.20 -19.41 -5.36
C ILE A 253 43.46 -19.58 -4.53
N GLN A 254 43.28 -19.68 -3.21
CA GLN A 254 44.37 -19.95 -2.27
C GLN A 254 44.30 -21.40 -1.80
N LEU A 255 45.41 -22.12 -1.94
CA LEU A 255 45.60 -23.47 -1.42
C LEU A 255 46.43 -23.40 -0.13
N SER A 256 45.91 -24.02 0.92
CA SER A 256 46.62 -24.11 2.19
C SER A 256 47.70 -25.21 2.16
N PRO A 257 48.72 -25.12 3.04
CA PRO A 257 49.75 -26.15 3.19
C PRO A 257 49.17 -27.55 3.46
N VAL A 258 48.09 -27.61 4.25
CA VAL A 258 47.42 -28.84 4.72
C VAL A 258 46.39 -29.37 3.71
N PHE A 259 46.22 -28.72 2.56
CA PHE A 259 45.25 -29.12 1.55
C PHE A 259 45.68 -30.44 0.86
N GLY A 260 44.95 -31.52 1.15
CA GLY A 260 45.21 -32.87 0.63
C GLY A 260 44.11 -33.46 -0.26
N ALA A 261 43.20 -32.64 -0.79
CA ALA A 261 42.14 -33.12 -1.69
C ALA A 261 42.61 -33.06 -3.16
N GLU A 262 42.21 -34.04 -3.97
CA GLU A 262 42.55 -34.13 -5.40
C GLU A 262 41.94 -33.01 -6.26
N SER A 263 41.00 -32.23 -5.70
CA SER A 263 40.36 -31.14 -6.42
C SER A 263 39.84 -30.03 -5.50
N VAL A 264 39.85 -28.81 -6.02
CA VAL A 264 39.27 -27.61 -5.38
C VAL A 264 38.16 -27.04 -6.25
N LYS A 265 37.05 -26.60 -5.63
CA LYS A 265 35.97 -25.91 -6.34
C LYS A 265 36.14 -24.40 -6.26
N CYS A 266 36.07 -23.71 -7.39
CA CYS A 266 36.06 -22.24 -7.42
C CYS A 266 34.73 -21.71 -6.87
N PRO A 267 34.71 -20.78 -5.89
CA PRO A 267 33.48 -20.24 -5.33
C PRO A 267 32.70 -19.35 -6.30
N LYS A 268 33.36 -18.74 -7.29
CA LYS A 268 32.75 -17.83 -8.27
C LYS A 268 32.06 -18.57 -9.42
N CYS A 269 32.77 -19.50 -10.07
CA CYS A 269 32.24 -20.22 -11.25
C CYS A 269 31.84 -21.68 -10.96
N ARG A 270 31.97 -22.15 -9.71
CA ARG A 270 31.71 -23.53 -9.25
C ARG A 270 32.48 -24.64 -9.99
N ARG A 271 33.48 -24.30 -10.80
CA ARG A 271 34.34 -25.25 -11.51
C ARG A 271 35.16 -26.10 -10.53
N LYS A 272 35.27 -27.40 -10.81
CA LYS A 272 36.20 -28.34 -10.16
C LYS A 272 37.55 -28.27 -10.85
N ILE A 273 38.60 -27.92 -10.11
CA ILE A 273 39.99 -27.81 -10.59
C ILE A 273 40.76 -28.97 -9.98
N ALA A 274 41.39 -29.80 -10.80
CA ALA A 274 42.22 -30.90 -10.32
C ALA A 274 43.54 -30.33 -9.79
N VAL A 275 43.93 -30.72 -8.58
CA VAL A 275 45.19 -30.28 -7.95
C VAL A 275 46.10 -31.50 -7.85
N THR A 276 47.20 -31.48 -8.60
CA THR A 276 48.20 -32.56 -8.57
C THR A 276 49.42 -32.14 -7.76
N ALA A 277 49.95 -33.08 -6.97
CA ALA A 277 51.19 -32.88 -6.23
C ALA A 277 52.38 -32.95 -7.20
N LYS A 278 53.46 -32.23 -6.87
CA LYS A 278 54.72 -32.27 -7.62
C LYS A 278 55.35 -33.65 -7.47
N GLY A 279 55.04 -34.57 -8.38
CA GLY A 279 55.60 -35.94 -8.38
C GLY A 279 54.79 -36.98 -9.15
N GLU A 280 53.51 -36.76 -9.42
CA GLU A 280 52.70 -37.71 -10.20
C GLU A 280 52.58 -37.21 -11.64
N SER A 281 53.47 -37.72 -12.50
CA SER A 281 53.31 -37.68 -13.94
C SER A 281 52.05 -38.44 -14.34
N CYS A 282 51.22 -37.80 -15.18
CA CYS A 282 50.00 -38.34 -15.76
C CYS A 282 50.22 -39.73 -16.37
N VAL A 283 49.57 -40.76 -15.83
CA VAL A 283 49.19 -41.96 -16.59
C VAL A 283 47.70 -41.84 -16.84
N GLY A 284 47.33 -41.46 -18.05
CA GLY A 284 45.93 -41.43 -18.50
C GLY A 284 45.44 -42.81 -18.92
N PRO A 285 44.13 -43.01 -19.00
CA PRO A 285 43.50 -43.84 -20.03
C PRO A 285 43.24 -43.04 -21.32
#